data_AF-A0A9E2BBE5-F1
#
_entry.id   AF-A0A9E2BBE5-F1
#
_cell.length_a   1.000
_cell.length_b   1.000
_cell.length_c   1.000
_cell.angle_alpha   90.00
_cell.angle_beta   90.00
_cell.angle_gamma   90.00
#
_symmetry.space_group_name_H-M   'P 1'
#
loop_
_entity.id
_entity.type
_entity.pdbx_description
1 polymer ?
#
loop_
_entity_poly.entity_id
_entity_poly.type
_entity_poly.pdbx_seq_one_letter_code
_entity_poly.pdbx_strand_id
1 'polypeptide(L)'
;MSTGNIVQVIGAVVDVEFPRDAIPKVYDALQLEDRDLTLEVQQQLGDGVVRAIAMGSSEGLKRGLSVSNTGQPISVPVGEKTLGRIM
;
A
#
# COMPACT_ATOMS: atom_id res chain seq x y z
N MET A 1 8.90 -6.48 -8.55
CA MET A 1 7.64 -6.07 -7.88
C MET A 1 6.92 -7.34 -7.49
N SER A 2 6.53 -7.46 -6.23
CA SER A 2 5.71 -8.59 -5.76
C SER A 2 4.26 -8.17 -5.72
N THR A 3 3.36 -9.15 -5.90
CA THR A 3 1.92 -8.94 -5.92
C THR A 3 1.31 -9.69 -4.75
N GLY A 4 0.40 -9.03 -4.04
CA GLY A 4 -0.36 -9.58 -2.93
C GLY A 4 -1.87 -9.39 -3.15
N ASN A 5 -2.66 -9.94 -2.25
CA ASN A 5 -4.11 -9.87 -2.29
C ASN A 5 -4.69 -9.34 -0.97
N ILE A 6 -5.71 -8.48 -1.04
CA ILE A 6 -6.40 -8.00 0.16
C ILE A 6 -7.11 -9.17 0.85
N VAL A 7 -6.83 -9.38 2.14
CA VAL A 7 -7.49 -10.41 2.97
C VAL A 7 -8.48 -9.81 3.97
N GLN A 8 -8.29 -8.55 4.38
CA GLN A 8 -9.19 -7.88 5.32
C GLN A 8 -9.20 -6.36 5.09
N VAL A 9 -10.36 -5.73 5.34
CA VAL A 9 -10.53 -4.27 5.28
C VAL A 9 -11.34 -3.83 6.50
N ILE A 10 -10.77 -2.95 7.34
CA ILE A 10 -11.41 -2.36 8.52
C ILE A 10 -11.18 -0.84 8.46
N GLY A 11 -12.15 -0.10 7.94
CA GLY A 11 -11.98 1.34 7.72
C GLY A 11 -10.79 1.61 6.78
N ALA A 12 -9.85 2.44 7.21
CA ALA A 12 -8.62 2.71 6.46
C ALA A 12 -7.52 1.63 6.64
N VAL A 13 -7.70 0.69 7.58
CA VAL A 13 -6.74 -0.40 7.82
C VAL A 13 -7.04 -1.55 6.88
N VAL A 14 -6.03 -1.97 6.12
CA VAL A 14 -6.13 -3.02 5.10
C VAL A 14 -5.05 -4.05 5.36
N ASP A 15 -5.42 -5.31 5.54
CA ASP A 15 -4.45 -6.40 5.62
C ASP A 15 -4.32 -7.05 4.22
N VAL A 16 -3.07 -7.22 3.77
CA VAL A 16 -2.71 -7.73 2.44
C VAL A 16 -1.77 -8.92 2.61
N GLU A 17 -2.08 -10.03 1.94
CA GLU A 17 -1.24 -11.24 1.93
C GLU A 17 -0.32 -11.23 0.71
N PHE A 18 0.97 -11.43 0.94
CA PHE A 18 2.02 -11.57 -0.08
C PHE A 18 2.68 -12.95 0.00
N PRO A 19 3.32 -13.42 -1.08
CA PRO A 19 4.21 -14.58 -1.03
C PRO A 19 5.28 -14.41 0.06
N ARG A 20 5.58 -15.50 0.78
CA ARG A 20 6.46 -15.49 1.96
C ARG A 20 7.90 -15.07 1.66
N ASP A 21 8.35 -15.24 0.43
CA ASP A 21 9.65 -14.83 -0.09
C ASP A 21 9.68 -13.39 -0.60
N ALA A 22 8.54 -12.70 -0.62
CA ALA A 22 8.37 -11.40 -1.24
C ALA A 22 7.54 -10.42 -0.38
N ILE A 23 7.70 -10.53 0.95
CA ILE A 23 7.00 -9.70 1.94
C ILE A 23 7.51 -8.26 1.87
N PRO A 24 6.62 -7.26 1.69
CA PRO A 24 6.98 -5.84 1.74
C PRO A 24 7.57 -5.41 3.08
N LYS A 25 8.46 -4.42 3.05
CA LYS A 25 9.01 -3.83 4.29
C LYS A 25 8.00 -2.87 4.92
N VAL A 26 8.17 -2.60 6.21
CA VAL A 26 7.47 -1.50 6.86
C VAL A 26 7.84 -0.20 6.14
N TYR A 27 6.82 0.64 5.93
CA TYR A 27 6.81 1.86 5.13
C TYR A 27 6.85 1.69 3.62
N ASP A 28 6.92 0.48 3.07
CA ASP A 28 6.77 0.31 1.63
C ASP A 28 5.38 0.79 1.17
N ALA A 29 5.36 1.50 0.04
CA ALA A 29 4.14 1.88 -0.64
C ALA A 29 3.61 0.70 -1.47
N LEU A 30 2.33 0.44 -1.34
CA LEU A 30 1.58 -0.54 -2.12
C LEU A 30 0.59 0.18 -3.02
N GLN A 31 0.46 -0.29 -4.27
CA GLN A 31 -0.40 0.32 -5.27
C GLN A 31 -1.43 -0.68 -5.78
N LEU A 32 -2.70 -0.29 -5.83
CA LEU A 32 -3.74 -1.04 -6.51
C LEU A 32 -3.61 -0.82 -8.04
N GLU A 33 -3.69 -1.88 -8.84
CA GLU A 33 -3.56 -1.76 -10.31
C GLU A 33 -4.73 -1.00 -10.95
N ASP A 34 -5.96 -1.22 -10.47
CA ASP A 34 -7.18 -0.66 -11.06
C ASP A 34 -7.65 0.65 -10.39
N ARG A 35 -6.87 1.19 -9.45
CA ARG A 35 -7.25 2.38 -8.67
C ARG A 35 -6.05 3.24 -8.37
N ASP A 36 -6.25 4.54 -8.45
CA ASP A 36 -5.30 5.51 -7.92
C ASP A 36 -5.42 5.61 -6.39
N LEU A 37 -5.11 4.50 -5.71
CA LEU A 37 -5.10 4.40 -4.26
C LEU A 37 -3.80 3.74 -3.81
N THR A 38 -3.05 4.47 -3.00
CA THR A 38 -1.85 3.99 -2.34
C THR A 38 -2.19 3.50 -0.93
N LEU A 39 -1.60 2.36 -0.54
CA LEU A 39 -1.57 1.87 0.83
C LEU A 39 -0.12 1.95 1.35
N GLU A 40 0.08 2.24 2.62
CA GLU A 40 1.42 2.20 3.24
C GLU A 40 1.50 1.09 4.27
N VAL A 41 2.51 0.21 4.17
CA VAL A 41 2.72 -0.87 5.13
C VAL A 41 3.13 -0.30 6.49
N GLN A 42 2.39 -0.64 7.54
CA GLN A 42 2.70 -0.25 8.92
C GLN A 42 3.28 -1.38 9.75
N GLN A 43 2.90 -2.62 9.46
CA GLN A 43 3.31 -3.76 10.27
C GLN A 43 3.31 -5.05 9.44
N GLN A 44 4.22 -5.97 9.75
CA GLN A 44 4.16 -7.36 9.30
C GLN A 44 3.51 -8.19 10.41
N LEU A 45 2.40 -8.86 10.09
CA LEU A 45 1.62 -9.64 11.07
C LEU A 45 2.08 -11.10 11.17
N GLY A 46 2.83 -11.58 10.19
CA GLY A 46 3.22 -13.00 10.07
C GLY A 46 2.49 -13.69 8.92
N ASP A 47 2.93 -14.90 8.57
CA ASP A 47 2.34 -15.72 7.51
C ASP A 47 2.21 -15.06 6.12
N GLY A 48 3.06 -14.07 5.83
CA GLY A 48 2.99 -13.31 4.57
C GLY A 48 1.99 -12.15 4.60
N VAL A 49 1.29 -11.93 5.72
CA VAL A 49 0.33 -10.84 5.88
C VAL A 49 1.02 -9.58 6.38
N VAL A 50 0.75 -8.47 5.71
CA VAL A 50 1.12 -7.12 6.13
C VAL A 50 -0.13 -6.30 6.41
N ARG A 51 -0.06 -5.45 7.44
CA ARG A 51 -1.07 -4.43 7.73
C ARG A 51 -0.64 -3.13 7.09
N ALA A 52 -1.50 -2.57 6.25
CA ALA A 52 -1.31 -1.29 5.60
C ALA A 52 -2.43 -0.31 5.94
N ILE A 53 -2.16 0.99 5.75
CA ILE A 53 -3.16 2.06 5.87
C ILE A 53 -3.39 2.65 4.49
N ALA A 54 -4.66 2.85 4.12
CA ALA A 54 -5.03 3.54 2.89
C ALA A 54 -4.77 5.05 3.00
N MET A 55 -4.04 5.61 2.03
CA MET A 55 -3.75 7.06 1.93
C MET A 55 -4.88 7.85 1.25
N GLY A 56 -6.09 7.31 1.30
CA GLY A 56 -7.27 7.84 0.62
C GLY A 56 -8.52 7.07 1.05
N SER A 57 -9.62 7.25 0.31
CA SER A 57 -10.86 6.54 0.61
C SER A 57 -10.70 5.03 0.41
N SER A 58 -11.06 4.24 1.41
CA SER A 58 -11.13 2.78 1.35
C SER A 58 -12.47 2.26 0.81
N GLU A 59 -13.32 3.15 0.29
CA GLU A 59 -14.62 2.78 -0.24
C GLU A 59 -14.50 1.82 -1.43
N GLY A 60 -15.32 0.78 -1.42
CA GLY A 60 -15.35 -0.24 -2.46
C GLY A 60 -14.11 -1.15 -2.49
N LEU A 61 -13.18 -1.05 -1.52
CA LEU A 61 -12.16 -2.08 -1.34
C LEU A 61 -12.84 -3.39 -0.92
N LYS A 62 -12.35 -4.49 -1.48
CA LYS A 62 -12.86 -5.83 -1.20
C LYS A 62 -11.71 -6.82 -1.17
N ARG A 63 -11.96 -7.95 -0.51
CA ARG A 63 -11.04 -9.07 -0.45
C ARG A 63 -10.77 -9.63 -1.85
N GLY A 64 -9.55 -10.13 -2.05
CA GLY A 64 -9.09 -10.69 -3.33
C GLY A 64 -8.69 -9.65 -4.38
N LEU A 65 -8.78 -8.34 -4.09
CA LEU A 65 -8.18 -7.33 -4.97
C LEU A 65 -6.66 -7.44 -4.94
N SER A 66 -6.06 -7.32 -6.12
CA SER A 66 -4.61 -7.38 -6.29
C SER A 66 -3.95 -6.06 -5.89
N VAL A 67 -2.80 -6.18 -5.23
CA VAL A 67 -2.01 -5.06 -4.72
C VAL A 67 -0.55 -5.31 -5.06
N SER A 68 0.11 -4.33 -5.67
CA SER A 68 1.53 -4.40 -6.04
C SER A 68 2.41 -3.70 -5.01
N ASN A 69 3.55 -4.30 -4.65
CA ASN A 69 4.56 -3.63 -3.85
C ASN A 69 5.51 -2.83 -4.76
N THR A 70 5.64 -1.53 -4.48
CA THR A 70 6.60 -0.66 -5.16
C THR A 70 8.05 -0.92 -4.73
N GLY A 71 8.26 -1.52 -3.55
CA GLY A 71 9.57 -1.83 -2.97
C GLY A 71 10.29 -0.63 -2.35
N GLN A 72 9.59 0.49 -2.21
CA GLN A 72 10.12 1.72 -1.63
C GLN A 72 9.03 2.49 -0.88
N PRO A 73 9.38 3.41 0.03
CA PRO A 73 8.40 4.26 0.68
C PRO A 73 7.68 5.23 -0.25
N ILE A 74 6.56 5.75 0.23
CA ILE A 74 5.86 6.85 -0.44
C ILE A 74 6.85 7.99 -0.67
N SER A 75 6.95 8.42 -1.92
CA SER A 75 7.90 9.44 -2.36
C SER A 75 7.15 10.68 -2.82
N VAL A 76 7.63 11.84 -2.40
CA VAL A 76 7.08 13.14 -2.79
C VAL A 76 8.13 13.96 -3.53
N PRO A 77 7.73 14.77 -4.53
CA PRO A 77 8.67 15.62 -5.24
C PRO A 77 9.22 16.71 -4.32
N VAL A 78 10.49 17.09 -4.55
CA VAL A 78 11.22 18.11 -3.77
C VAL A 78 11.99 19.06 -4.70
N GLY A 79 12.47 20.18 -4.15
CA GLY A 79 13.30 21.18 -4.85
C GLY A 79 12.52 22.40 -5.35
N GLU A 80 13.19 23.32 -6.04
CA GLU A 80 12.63 24.63 -6.44
C GLU A 80 11.31 24.53 -7.23
N LYS A 81 11.13 23.43 -7.98
CA LYS A 81 9.91 23.17 -8.75
C LYS A 81 8.66 23.03 -7.89
N THR A 82 8.77 22.78 -6.58
CA THR A 82 7.61 22.67 -5.69
C THR A 82 7.18 24.01 -5.09
N LEU A 83 8.01 25.05 -5.18
CA LEU A 83 7.71 26.37 -4.61
C LEU A 83 6.44 26.97 -5.23
N GLY A 84 5.53 27.43 -4.37
CA GLY A 84 4.26 28.03 -4.78
C GLY A 84 3.18 27.05 -5.25
N ARG A 85 3.40 25.73 -5.13
CA ARG A 85 2.41 24.69 -5.47
C ARG A 85 1.71 24.16 -4.22
N ILE A 86 0.44 23.80 -4.38
CA ILE A 86 -0.30 22.94 -3.43
C ILE A 86 -0.24 21.53 -3.99
N MET A 87 0.04 20.54 -3.13
CA MET A 87 0.11 19.11 -3.48
C MET A 87 -0.97 18.33 -2.75
#